data_AF-A0A2G5VUJ0-F1
#
_entry.id   AF-A0A2G5VUJ0-F1
#
_cell.length_a   1.000
_cell.length_b   1.000
_cell.length_c   1.000
_cell.angle_alpha   90.00
_cell.angle_beta   90.00
_cell.angle_gamma   90.00
#
_symmetry.space_group_name_H-M   'P 1'
#
loop_
_entity.id
_entity.type
_entity.pdbx_description
1 polymer ?
#
loop_
_entity_poly.entity_id
_entity_poly.type
_entity_poly.pdbx_seq_one_letter_code
_entity_poly.pdbx_strand_id
1 'polypeptide(L)'
;MQLPPPSIFSFQSEEIFHPESKFYQAESIGITQAEIFTPAVLRNFQGRQAFIKSERCKGSDVIEFINSWKSAEVFWNLEYLKIETTDYQFSRDQILNAIGTKYIDGTKTPPTHTLPQIYIEYPDAEPFTEPITSYAYVVRESDNWVASVEILGKKFSFGVWNKTENEFLGMMD
;
A
#
# COMPACT_ATOMS: atom_id res chain seq x y z
N MET A 1 44.74 11.09 25.64
CA MET A 1 44.07 10.21 24.66
C MET A 1 42.61 10.59 24.64
N GLN A 2 42.13 11.16 23.54
CA GLN A 2 40.75 11.60 23.39
C GLN A 2 39.98 10.44 22.75
N LEU A 3 38.90 9.98 23.40
CA LEU A 3 38.05 8.94 22.83
C LEU A 3 37.44 9.46 21.51
N PRO A 4 37.35 8.63 20.46
CA PRO A 4 36.68 9.03 19.23
C PRO A 4 35.20 9.34 19.54
N PRO A 5 34.60 10.32 18.85
CA PRO A 5 33.18 10.61 19.02
C PRO A 5 32.34 9.37 18.71
N PRO A 6 31.20 9.16 19.39
CA PRO A 6 30.31 8.05 19.09
C PRO A 6 29.84 8.15 17.64
N SER A 7 29.98 7.06 16.89
CA SER A 7 29.40 6.92 15.55
C SER A 7 27.88 7.01 15.67
N ILE A 8 27.31 8.14 15.25
CA ILE A 8 25.86 8.29 15.09
C ILE A 8 25.49 7.59 13.79
N PHE A 9 24.86 6.42 13.88
CA PHE A 9 24.23 5.80 12.74
C PHE A 9 22.88 6.50 12.48
N SER A 10 22.84 7.33 11.45
CA SER A 10 21.59 7.82 10.88
C SER A 10 21.11 6.80 9.86
N PHE A 11 19.97 6.15 10.11
CA PHE A 11 19.22 5.50 9.04
C PHE A 11 18.59 6.63 8.21
N GLN A 12 19.30 7.15 7.22
CA GLN A 12 18.62 7.95 6.21
C GLN A 12 17.63 6.99 5.52
N SER A 13 16.35 7.34 5.54
CA SER A 13 15.41 6.81 4.56
C SER A 13 15.97 7.22 3.21
N GLU A 14 16.62 6.32 2.50
CA GLU A 14 17.17 6.63 1.19
C GLU A 14 16.00 6.92 0.25
N GLU A 15 15.72 8.21 0.05
CA GLU A 15 14.92 8.66 -1.07
C GLU A 15 15.67 8.23 -2.33
N ILE A 16 15.15 7.19 -2.98
CA ILE A 16 15.77 6.56 -4.17
C ILE A 16 15.96 7.59 -5.29
N PHE A 17 15.05 8.54 -5.35
CA PHE A 17 15.12 9.69 -6.23
C PHE A 17 14.88 10.96 -5.43
N HIS A 18 15.40 12.08 -5.92
CA HIS A 18 15.04 13.39 -5.41
C HIS A 18 13.50 13.53 -5.34
N PRO A 19 12.91 14.16 -4.31
CA PRO A 19 11.45 14.28 -4.15
C PRO A 19 10.71 14.84 -5.37
N GLU A 20 11.37 15.73 -6.10
CA GLU A 20 10.83 16.36 -7.32
C GLU A 20 11.05 15.53 -8.60
N SER A 21 11.54 14.30 -8.47
CA SER A 21 11.77 13.42 -9.61
C SER A 21 10.46 13.14 -10.37
N LYS A 22 10.56 13.13 -11.71
CA LYS A 22 9.46 12.72 -12.58
C LYS A 22 8.97 11.29 -12.30
N PHE A 23 9.81 10.45 -11.67
CA PHE A 23 9.41 9.13 -11.21
C PHE A 23 8.18 9.19 -10.29
N TYR A 24 8.17 10.13 -9.35
CA TYR A 24 7.07 10.28 -8.40
C TYR A 24 5.81 10.93 -8.99
N GLN A 25 5.93 11.55 -10.16
CA GLN A 25 4.84 12.17 -10.91
C GLN A 25 4.19 11.19 -11.91
N ALA A 26 4.76 10.00 -12.10
CA ALA A 26 4.18 8.99 -12.98
C ALA A 26 2.83 8.50 -12.43
N GLU A 27 1.90 8.16 -13.32
CA GLU A 27 0.60 7.63 -12.90
C GLU A 27 0.69 6.21 -12.32
N SER A 28 1.68 5.44 -12.78
CA SER A 28 1.95 4.09 -12.29
C SER A 28 3.44 3.82 -12.21
N ILE A 29 3.86 3.10 -11.17
CA ILE A 29 5.25 2.70 -10.97
C ILE A 29 5.36 1.23 -10.58
N GLY A 30 6.39 0.58 -11.14
CA GLY A 30 6.87 -0.73 -10.72
C GLY A 30 8.24 -0.59 -10.05
N ILE A 31 8.40 -1.19 -8.87
CA ILE A 31 9.65 -1.19 -8.10
C ILE A 31 10.00 -2.63 -7.78
N THR A 32 11.21 -3.06 -8.12
CA THR A 32 11.79 -4.34 -7.69
C THR A 32 13.12 -4.08 -7.02
N GLN A 33 13.26 -4.46 -5.75
CA GLN A 33 14.47 -4.19 -4.97
C GLN A 33 14.72 -5.25 -3.91
N ALA A 34 16.00 -5.53 -3.64
CA ALA A 34 16.42 -6.46 -2.59
C ALA A 34 16.08 -5.91 -1.20
N GLU A 35 16.50 -4.69 -0.90
CA GLU A 35 16.20 -4.01 0.35
C GLU A 35 15.22 -2.88 0.06
N ILE A 36 13.95 -3.01 0.48
CA ILE A 36 13.06 -1.86 0.52
C ILE A 36 12.88 -1.45 1.98
N PHE A 37 13.24 -0.21 2.26
CA PHE A 37 12.72 0.54 3.40
C PHE A 37 11.48 1.28 2.90
N THR A 38 10.32 0.62 2.88
CA THR A 38 9.04 1.29 2.57
C THR A 38 8.19 1.36 3.82
N PRO A 39 7.37 2.41 4.01
CA PRO A 39 6.70 3.23 2.99
C PRO A 39 7.50 4.39 2.39
N ALA A 40 8.72 4.66 2.88
CA ALA A 40 9.49 5.83 2.49
C ALA A 40 9.63 6.04 0.98
N VAL A 41 9.80 4.97 0.17
CA VAL A 41 9.89 5.14 -1.30
C VAL A 41 8.63 5.76 -1.90
N LEU A 42 7.46 5.46 -1.36
CA LEU A 42 6.21 5.94 -1.90
C LEU A 42 5.87 7.32 -1.35
N ARG A 43 6.54 7.82 -0.31
CA ARG A 43 6.13 9.04 0.40
C ARG A 43 5.94 10.25 -0.54
N ASN A 44 6.77 10.34 -1.57
CA ASN A 44 6.71 11.41 -2.56
C ASN A 44 5.83 11.07 -3.78
N PHE A 45 5.38 9.82 -3.92
CA PHE A 45 4.59 9.34 -5.04
C PHE A 45 3.20 9.97 -5.08
N GLN A 46 2.85 10.54 -6.24
CA GLN A 46 1.59 11.23 -6.49
C GLN A 46 0.70 10.51 -7.50
N GLY A 47 1.12 9.35 -7.99
CA GLY A 47 0.37 8.56 -8.95
C GLY A 47 -0.73 7.71 -8.33
N ARG A 48 -1.33 6.88 -9.18
CA ARG A 48 -2.55 6.11 -8.90
C ARG A 48 -2.27 4.64 -8.62
N GLN A 49 -1.24 4.06 -9.23
CA GLN A 49 -0.94 2.63 -9.09
C GLN A 49 0.53 2.38 -8.72
N ALA A 50 0.78 1.50 -7.77
CA ALA A 50 2.13 1.11 -7.40
C ALA A 50 2.25 -0.41 -7.21
N PHE A 51 3.31 -0.98 -7.77
CA PHE A 51 3.61 -2.41 -7.70
C PHE A 51 5.02 -2.58 -7.17
N ILE A 52 5.15 -3.29 -6.06
CA ILE A 52 6.41 -3.41 -5.33
C ILE A 52 6.76 -4.87 -5.11
N LYS A 53 7.98 -5.26 -5.48
CA LYS A 53 8.59 -6.55 -5.13
C LYS A 53 9.81 -6.29 -4.24
N SER A 54 9.80 -6.85 -3.02
CA SER A 54 10.81 -6.57 -1.98
C SER A 54 11.24 -7.82 -1.21
N GLU A 55 12.53 -8.04 -1.01
CA GLU A 55 12.95 -9.17 -0.14
C GLU A 55 12.66 -8.88 1.34
N ARG A 56 12.69 -7.61 1.78
CA ARG A 56 12.64 -7.23 3.22
C ARG A 56 11.47 -6.36 3.69
N CYS A 57 10.36 -6.29 2.95
CA CYS A 57 9.15 -5.59 3.45
C CYS A 57 8.52 -6.32 4.65
N LYS A 58 8.39 -5.62 5.78
CA LYS A 58 7.86 -6.15 7.04
C LYS A 58 6.40 -5.73 7.26
N GLY A 59 5.74 -6.38 8.22
CA GLY A 59 4.38 -5.96 8.61
C GLY A 59 4.31 -4.52 9.14
N SER A 60 5.36 -4.03 9.81
CA SER A 60 5.45 -2.64 10.29
C SER A 60 5.35 -1.62 9.16
N ASP A 61 5.93 -1.94 8.02
CA ASP A 61 5.98 -1.10 6.84
C ASP A 61 4.58 -0.93 6.25
N VAL A 62 3.84 -2.04 6.15
CA VAL A 62 2.43 -2.04 5.74
C VAL A 62 1.57 -1.23 6.73
N ILE A 63 1.80 -1.39 8.03
CA ILE A 63 1.06 -0.66 9.08
C ILE A 63 1.31 0.85 8.95
N GLU A 64 2.56 1.27 8.78
CA GLU A 64 2.93 2.68 8.61
C GLU A 64 2.31 3.27 7.35
N PHE A 65 2.34 2.53 6.22
CA PHE A 65 1.70 2.92 4.97
C PHE A 65 0.20 3.19 5.17
N ILE A 66 -0.52 2.23 5.76
CA ILE A 66 -1.97 2.33 5.96
C ILE A 66 -2.31 3.49 6.89
N ASN A 67 -1.56 3.67 7.98
CA ASN A 67 -1.81 4.77 8.91
C ASN A 67 -1.55 6.14 8.28
N SER A 68 -0.53 6.25 7.43
CA SER A 68 -0.24 7.47 6.68
C SER A 68 -1.31 7.78 5.62
N TRP A 69 -1.86 6.75 4.97
CA TRP A 69 -3.00 6.92 4.06
C TRP A 69 -4.27 7.32 4.81
N LYS A 70 -4.57 6.68 5.96
CA LYS A 70 -5.76 6.95 6.78
C LYS A 70 -5.78 8.37 7.33
N SER A 71 -4.64 8.87 7.79
CA SER A 71 -4.48 10.25 8.28
C SER A 71 -4.49 11.29 7.15
N ALA A 72 -4.51 10.85 5.89
CA ALA A 72 -4.43 11.69 4.71
C ALA A 72 -3.17 12.57 4.66
N GLU A 73 -2.07 12.14 5.29
CA GLU A 73 -0.80 12.87 5.21
C GLU A 73 -0.20 12.76 3.81
N VAL A 74 -0.38 11.61 3.16
CA VAL A 74 0.23 11.25 1.86
C VAL A 74 -0.69 10.31 1.06
N PHE A 75 -0.31 10.02 -0.19
CA PHE A 75 -0.98 9.05 -1.07
C PHE A 75 -2.42 9.41 -1.51
N TRP A 76 -2.72 10.69 -1.63
CA TRP A 76 -4.06 11.20 -1.97
C TRP A 76 -4.67 10.57 -3.23
N ASN A 77 -3.86 10.40 -4.28
CA ASN A 77 -4.29 9.90 -5.58
C ASN A 77 -4.18 8.38 -5.73
N LEU A 78 -3.63 7.68 -4.72
CA LEU A 78 -3.38 6.26 -4.83
C LEU A 78 -4.70 5.48 -4.88
N GLU A 79 -4.84 4.65 -5.90
CA GLU A 79 -6.01 3.80 -6.14
C GLU A 79 -5.70 2.32 -5.91
N TYR A 80 -4.46 1.91 -6.17
CA TYR A 80 -4.03 0.52 -6.03
C TYR A 80 -2.57 0.41 -5.61
N LEU A 81 -2.30 -0.40 -4.60
CA LEU A 81 -0.96 -0.81 -4.20
C LEU A 81 -0.90 -2.31 -4.03
N LYS A 82 0.11 -2.93 -4.63
CA LYS A 82 0.48 -4.32 -4.40
C LYS A 82 1.92 -4.40 -3.93
N ILE A 83 2.15 -5.10 -2.82
CA ILE A 83 3.47 -5.43 -2.33
C ILE A 83 3.61 -6.94 -2.26
N GLU A 84 4.64 -7.47 -2.88
CA GLU A 84 5.06 -8.86 -2.78
C GLU A 84 6.41 -8.93 -2.11
N THR A 85 6.57 -9.89 -1.20
CA THR A 85 7.87 -10.22 -0.62
C THR A 85 8.31 -11.64 -0.92
N THR A 86 9.62 -11.84 -1.08
CA THR A 86 10.20 -13.16 -1.34
C THR A 86 10.54 -13.91 -0.07
N ASP A 87 10.95 -13.22 1.00
CA ASP A 87 11.58 -13.86 2.16
C ASP A 87 10.73 -13.78 3.44
N TYR A 88 9.75 -12.88 3.48
CA TYR A 88 8.91 -12.66 4.65
C TYR A 88 7.46 -13.05 4.40
N GLN A 89 6.79 -13.61 5.41
CA GLN A 89 5.34 -13.84 5.37
C GLN A 89 4.67 -12.81 6.27
N PHE A 90 3.68 -12.10 5.74
CA PHE A 90 2.93 -11.13 6.52
C PHE A 90 2.07 -11.84 7.57
N SER A 91 2.20 -11.38 8.81
CA SER A 91 1.31 -11.78 9.88
C SER A 91 -0.01 -11.02 9.75
N ARG A 92 -0.96 -11.63 9.02
CA ARG A 92 -2.27 -11.03 8.70
C ARG A 92 -2.95 -10.47 9.95
N ASP A 93 -3.14 -11.28 10.98
CA ASP A 93 -3.90 -10.87 12.16
C ASP A 93 -3.22 -9.73 12.92
N GLN A 94 -1.88 -9.76 13.03
CA GLN A 94 -1.13 -8.69 13.68
C GLN A 94 -1.29 -7.36 12.92
N ILE A 95 -1.17 -7.38 11.59
CA ILE A 95 -1.31 -6.18 10.77
C ILE A 95 -2.75 -5.66 10.83
N LEU A 96 -3.75 -6.52 10.62
CA LEU A 96 -5.16 -6.12 10.61
C LEU A 96 -5.61 -5.56 11.97
N ASN A 97 -5.10 -6.12 13.07
CA ASN A 97 -5.36 -5.59 14.42
C ASN A 97 -4.69 -4.23 14.62
N ALA A 98 -3.43 -4.07 14.17
CA ALA A 98 -2.67 -2.83 14.36
C ALA A 98 -3.24 -1.63 13.59
N ILE A 99 -3.82 -1.86 12.40
CA ILE A 99 -4.41 -0.78 11.57
C ILE A 99 -5.85 -0.44 11.96
N GLY A 100 -6.45 -1.17 12.90
CA GLY A 100 -7.84 -0.98 13.31
C GLY A 100 -8.82 -1.26 12.17
N THR A 101 -8.64 -2.38 11.49
CA THR A 101 -9.47 -2.79 10.34
C THR A 101 -10.94 -2.89 10.73
N LYS A 102 -11.82 -2.45 9.82
CA LYS A 102 -13.26 -2.71 9.87
C LYS A 102 -13.61 -3.89 8.98
N TYR A 103 -14.70 -4.59 9.31
CA TYR A 103 -15.13 -5.76 8.56
C TYR A 103 -16.52 -5.57 7.97
N ILE A 104 -16.66 -5.99 6.72
CA ILE A 104 -17.96 -6.18 6.09
C ILE A 104 -18.71 -7.27 6.86
N ASP A 105 -20.02 -7.14 6.97
CA ASP A 105 -20.88 -8.17 7.56
C ASP A 105 -20.62 -9.52 6.87
N GLY A 106 -20.35 -10.57 7.65
CA GLY A 106 -20.02 -11.90 7.13
C GLY A 106 -21.16 -12.58 6.35
N THR A 107 -22.37 -12.03 6.40
CA THR A 107 -23.53 -12.48 5.60
C THR A 107 -23.60 -11.83 4.21
N LYS A 108 -22.84 -10.76 3.97
CA LYS A 108 -22.79 -10.05 2.69
C LYS A 108 -21.60 -10.52 1.85
N THR A 109 -21.73 -10.43 0.53
CA THR A 109 -20.62 -10.68 -0.40
C THR A 109 -19.84 -9.38 -0.62
N PRO A 110 -18.53 -9.32 -0.31
CA PRO A 110 -17.71 -8.14 -0.58
C PRO A 110 -17.68 -7.81 -2.07
N PRO A 111 -17.66 -6.52 -2.45
CA PRO A 111 -17.39 -6.15 -3.83
C PRO A 111 -15.93 -6.46 -4.19
N THR A 112 -15.68 -6.74 -5.47
CA THR A 112 -14.33 -7.01 -5.98
C THR A 112 -13.73 -5.74 -6.56
N HIS A 113 -12.63 -5.26 -5.97
CA HIS A 113 -11.87 -4.13 -6.51
C HIS A 113 -10.97 -4.62 -7.64
N THR A 114 -11.07 -3.99 -8.81
CA THR A 114 -10.18 -4.20 -9.94
C THR A 114 -10.18 -2.94 -10.80
N LEU A 115 -9.03 -2.61 -11.38
CA LEU A 115 -8.83 -1.43 -12.22
C LEU A 115 -8.03 -1.80 -13.47
N PRO A 116 -8.20 -1.11 -14.61
CA PRO A 116 -7.26 -1.24 -15.72
C PRO A 116 -5.83 -0.93 -15.24
N GLN A 117 -4.85 -1.74 -15.62
CA GLN A 117 -3.45 -1.42 -15.34
C GLN A 117 -3.03 -0.23 -16.21
N ILE A 118 -2.51 0.82 -15.58
CA ILE A 118 -2.02 2.01 -16.28
C ILE A 118 -0.70 1.71 -17.01
N TYR A 119 0.10 0.80 -16.45
CA TYR A 119 1.33 0.33 -17.06
C TYR A 119 1.25 -1.18 -17.27
N ILE A 120 1.49 -1.61 -18.50
CA ILE A 120 1.51 -3.01 -18.92
C ILE A 120 2.98 -3.38 -19.16
N GLU A 121 3.56 -4.21 -18.29
CA GLU A 121 4.99 -4.54 -18.30
C GLU A 121 5.39 -5.36 -19.55
N TYR A 122 4.52 -6.26 -20.00
CA TYR A 122 4.73 -7.13 -21.17
C TYR A 122 3.45 -7.24 -22.00
N PRO A 123 3.53 -7.52 -23.32
CA PRO A 123 2.34 -7.59 -24.20
C PRO A 123 1.25 -8.57 -23.74
N ASP A 124 1.64 -9.64 -23.04
CA ASP A 124 0.73 -10.67 -22.52
C ASP A 124 0.34 -10.45 -21.04
N ALA A 125 0.71 -9.31 -20.45
CA ALA A 125 0.36 -9.02 -19.07
C ALA A 125 -1.15 -8.73 -18.94
N GLU A 126 -1.71 -9.14 -17.81
CA GLU A 126 -3.12 -8.96 -17.51
C GLU A 126 -3.53 -7.48 -17.61
N PRO A 127 -4.60 -7.14 -18.36
CA PRO A 127 -4.97 -5.75 -18.59
C PRO A 127 -5.56 -5.07 -17.34
N PHE A 128 -5.84 -5.84 -16.28
CA PHE A 128 -6.42 -5.37 -15.03
C PHE A 128 -5.52 -5.69 -13.84
N THR A 129 -5.64 -4.90 -12.78
CA THR A 129 -5.02 -5.19 -11.49
C THR A 129 -5.58 -6.50 -10.96
N GLU A 130 -4.75 -7.24 -10.22
CA GLU A 130 -5.23 -8.44 -9.53
C GLU A 130 -6.42 -8.09 -8.63
N PRO A 131 -7.51 -8.87 -8.68
CA PRO A 131 -8.73 -8.55 -7.97
C PRO A 131 -8.52 -8.60 -6.46
N ILE A 132 -9.16 -7.68 -5.74
CA ILE A 132 -9.21 -7.68 -4.28
C ILE A 132 -10.66 -7.90 -3.85
N THR A 133 -10.95 -9.07 -3.30
CA THR A 133 -12.28 -9.41 -2.74
C THR A 133 -12.11 -9.64 -1.25
N SER A 134 -12.08 -8.55 -0.47
CA SER A 134 -11.77 -8.60 0.96
C SER A 134 -12.92 -8.10 1.82
N TYR A 135 -13.18 -8.83 2.91
CA TYR A 135 -14.04 -8.37 4.00
C TYR A 135 -13.38 -7.26 4.83
N ALA A 136 -12.05 -7.20 4.84
CA ALA A 136 -11.28 -6.24 5.60
C ALA A 136 -11.14 -4.92 4.83
N TYR A 137 -11.48 -3.81 5.48
CA TYR A 137 -11.31 -2.47 4.92
C TYR A 137 -10.90 -1.45 5.98
N VAL A 138 -10.38 -0.32 5.52
CA VAL A 138 -10.07 0.85 6.33
C VAL A 138 -10.72 2.09 5.71
N VAL A 139 -10.86 3.13 6.53
CA VAL A 139 -11.52 4.38 6.16
C VAL A 139 -10.53 5.52 6.38
N ARG A 140 -10.39 6.39 5.37
CA ARG A 140 -9.58 7.61 5.45
C ARG A 140 -10.33 8.70 6.20
N GLU A 141 -9.65 9.35 7.13
CA GLU A 141 -10.27 10.28 8.09
C GLU A 141 -10.73 11.58 7.42
N SER A 142 -10.02 12.05 6.39
CA SER A 142 -10.27 13.34 5.75
C SER A 142 -11.54 13.38 4.90
N ASP A 143 -11.86 12.29 4.20
CA ASP A 143 -12.94 12.23 3.20
C ASP A 143 -13.82 10.99 3.30
N ASN A 144 -13.61 10.20 4.36
CA ASN A 144 -14.35 8.96 4.62
C ASN A 144 -14.18 7.91 3.53
N TRP A 145 -13.17 8.02 2.65
CA TRP A 145 -12.98 7.07 1.56
C TRP A 145 -12.56 5.70 2.09
N VAL A 146 -13.10 4.67 1.46
CA VAL A 146 -12.79 3.28 1.81
C VAL A 146 -11.66 2.73 0.95
N ALA A 147 -10.79 1.95 1.60
CA ALA A 147 -9.88 1.04 0.92
C ALA A 147 -10.01 -0.39 1.44
N SER A 148 -10.11 -1.35 0.52
CA SER A 148 -10.02 -2.78 0.84
C SER A 148 -8.57 -3.16 1.12
N VAL A 149 -8.38 -4.00 2.15
CA VAL A 149 -7.07 -4.50 2.58
C VAL A 149 -7.06 -6.02 2.46
N GLU A 150 -6.10 -6.57 1.74
CA GLU A 150 -5.93 -8.01 1.60
C GLU A 150 -4.49 -8.41 1.91
N ILE A 151 -4.33 -9.43 2.76
CA ILE A 151 -3.03 -9.98 3.13
C ILE A 151 -3.11 -11.50 2.94
N LEU A 152 -2.36 -12.00 1.97
CA LEU A 152 -2.32 -13.42 1.61
C LEU A 152 -0.86 -13.89 1.55
N GLY A 153 -0.41 -14.54 2.63
CA GLY A 153 0.95 -15.05 2.74
C GLY A 153 1.99 -13.93 2.59
N LYS A 154 2.66 -13.89 1.44
CA LYS A 154 3.72 -12.92 1.14
C LYS A 154 3.25 -11.72 0.33
N LYS A 155 1.94 -11.62 0.09
CA LYS A 155 1.31 -10.56 -0.70
C LYS A 155 0.46 -9.67 0.20
N PHE A 156 0.60 -8.37 0.00
CA PHE A 156 -0.28 -7.33 0.50
C PHE A 156 -0.91 -6.60 -0.69
N SER A 157 -2.23 -6.47 -0.69
CA SER A 157 -3.00 -5.71 -1.69
C SER A 157 -3.84 -4.65 -0.99
N PHE A 158 -3.90 -3.48 -1.60
CA PHE A 158 -4.65 -2.32 -1.12
C PHE A 158 -5.35 -1.65 -2.29
N GLY A 159 -6.68 -1.49 -2.21
CA GLY A 159 -7.49 -0.93 -3.28
C GLY A 159 -8.46 0.13 -2.76
N VAL A 160 -8.35 1.36 -3.26
CA VAL A 160 -9.20 2.49 -2.86
C VAL A 160 -10.42 2.56 -3.77
N TRP A 161 -11.60 2.69 -3.16
CA TRP A 161 -12.88 2.66 -3.87
C TRP A 161 -13.36 4.02 -4.38
N ASN A 162 -12.75 5.12 -3.91
CA ASN A 162 -13.24 6.49 -4.15
C ASN A 162 -14.75 6.60 -3.82
N LYS A 163 -15.10 6.04 -2.65
CA LYS A 163 -16.46 5.98 -2.09
C LYS A 163 -16.36 6.19 -0.60
N THR A 164 -17.26 6.98 -0.06
CA THR A 164 -17.44 7.09 1.39
C THR A 164 -17.83 5.73 1.98
N GLU A 165 -17.64 5.53 3.28
CA GLU A 165 -18.00 4.27 3.95
C GLU A 165 -19.46 3.86 3.69
N ASN A 166 -20.41 4.80 3.74
CA ASN A 166 -21.81 4.50 3.48
C ASN A 166 -22.06 4.08 2.02
N GLU A 167 -21.44 4.76 1.05
CA GLU A 167 -21.56 4.41 -0.37
C GLU A 167 -20.93 3.06 -0.68
N PHE A 168 -19.77 2.76 -0.06
CA PHE A 168 -19.11 1.47 -0.18
C PHE A 168 -19.96 0.35 0.40
N LEU A 169 -20.50 0.53 1.61
CA LEU A 169 -21.35 -0.47 2.25
C LEU A 169 -22.67 -0.69 1.49
N GLY A 170 -23.20 0.37 0.86
CA GLY A 170 -24.38 0.31 0.00
C GLY A 170 -24.18 -0.44 -1.32
N MET A 171 -22.94 -0.83 -1.68
CA MET A 171 -22.69 -1.69 -2.84
C MET A 171 -23.11 -3.14 -2.62
N MET A 172 -23.43 -3.52 -1.38
CA MET A 172 -23.71 -4.89 -0.95
C MET A 172 -25.13 -5.07 -0.39
N ASP A 173 -25.99 -4.09 -0.68
CA ASP A 173 -27.41 -4.10 -0.34
C ASP A 173 -28.27 -4.67 -1.48
#